data_AF-A0A3B8WGI1-F1
#
_entry.id   AF-A0A3B8WGI1-F1
#
_cell.length_a   1.000
_cell.length_b   1.000
_cell.length_c   1.000
_cell.angle_alpha   90.00
_cell.angle_beta   90.00
_cell.angle_gamma   90.00
#
_symmetry.space_group_name_H-M   'P 1'
#
loop_
_entity.id
_entity.type
_entity.pdbx_description
1 polymer ?
#
loop_
_entity_poly.entity_id
_entity_poly.type
_entity_poly.pdbx_seq_one_letter_code
_entity_poly.pdbx_strand_id
1 'polypeptide(L)'
;METSEFVIGQRWVSHSDTALGLGIVTDISGRRVTLGFPAADEERTYAIDNAPLSRIVYQQGEEIETFDGERYTVRAVEELDGVLVYHADDGEN
;
A
#
# COMPACT_ATOMS: atom_id res chain seq x y z
N MET A 1 23.59 5.96 -2.68
CA MET A 1 22.38 6.10 -1.84
C MET A 1 21.51 4.95 -2.26
N GLU A 2 21.49 3.87 -1.48
CA GLU A 2 20.58 2.76 -1.74
C GLU A 2 19.19 3.26 -1.36
N THR A 3 18.43 3.68 -2.37
CA THR A 3 17.00 3.94 -2.21
C THR A 3 16.34 2.59 -1.97
N SER A 4 16.23 2.18 -0.71
CA SER A 4 15.26 1.15 -0.34
C SER A 4 13.89 1.69 -0.74
N GLU A 5 13.42 1.26 -1.91
CA GLU A 5 12.17 1.71 -2.52
C GLU A 5 10.94 1.31 -1.67
N PHE A 6 11.13 0.32 -0.80
CA PHE A 6 10.16 -0.19 0.14
C PHE A 6 10.47 0.28 1.55
N VAL A 7 9.43 0.69 2.28
CA VAL A 7 9.47 0.98 3.72
C VAL A 7 8.34 0.20 4.39
N ILE A 8 8.59 -0.34 5.57
CA ILE A 8 7.59 -1.06 6.37
C ILE A 8 6.39 -0.13 6.62
N GLY A 9 5.17 -0.65 6.44
CA GLY A 9 3.94 0.12 6.56
C GLY A 9 3.46 0.78 5.25
N GLN A 10 4.26 0.78 4.18
CA GLN A 10 3.78 1.25 2.88
C GLN A 10 2.77 0.28 2.25
N ARG A 11 1.84 0.84 1.48
CA ARG A 11 0.81 0.10 0.74
C ARG A 11 1.20 -0.11 -0.72
N TRP A 12 1.08 -1.34 -1.17
CA TRP A 12 1.45 -1.78 -2.52
C TRP A 12 0.42 -2.75 -3.04
N VAL A 13 0.13 -2.72 -4.34
CA VAL A 13 -0.77 -3.67 -4.99
C VAL A 13 0.03 -4.65 -5.83
N SER A 14 -0.36 -5.93 -5.80
CA SER A 14 0.18 -6.93 -6.72
C SER A 14 -0.53 -6.81 -8.07
N HIS A 15 0.22 -6.48 -9.13
CA HIS A 15 -0.34 -6.45 -10.48
C HIS A 15 -0.48 -7.86 -11.08
N SER A 16 0.34 -8.81 -10.62
CA SER A 16 0.26 -10.20 -11.06
C SER A 16 -1.02 -10.90 -10.60
N ASP A 17 -1.59 -10.46 -9.48
CA ASP A 17 -2.74 -11.12 -8.87
C ASP A 17 -3.63 -10.11 -8.17
N THR A 18 -4.64 -9.61 -8.90
CA THR A 18 -5.62 -8.65 -8.36
C THR A 18 -6.49 -9.26 -7.26
N ALA A 19 -6.56 -10.60 -7.18
CA ALA A 19 -7.27 -11.30 -6.12
C ALA A 19 -6.60 -11.14 -4.75
N LEU A 20 -5.29 -10.88 -4.70
CA LEU A 20 -4.58 -10.57 -3.45
C LEU A 20 -4.93 -9.16 -2.93
N GLY A 21 -5.28 -8.24 -3.82
CA GLY A 21 -5.65 -6.88 -3.49
C GLY A 21 -4.48 -6.04 -2.94
N LEU A 22 -4.79 -5.18 -1.98
CA LEU A 22 -3.86 -4.23 -1.38
C LEU A 22 -3.03 -4.92 -0.28
N GLY A 23 -1.72 -4.96 -0.47
CA GLY A 23 -0.75 -5.46 0.49
C GLY A 23 -0.08 -4.33 1.28
N ILE A 24 0.42 -4.68 2.47
CA ILE A 24 1.22 -3.80 3.33
C ILE A 24 2.59 -4.44 3.53
N VAL A 25 3.66 -3.66 3.39
CA VAL A 25 5.02 -4.15 3.67
C VAL A 25 5.16 -4.47 5.16
N THR A 26 5.37 -5.73 5.49
CA THR A 26 5.53 -6.25 6.86
C THR A 26 7.00 -6.40 7.25
N ASP A 27 7.85 -6.80 6.30
CA ASP A 27 9.28 -7.03 6.52
C ASP A 27 10.12 -6.72 5.28
N ILE A 28 11.38 -6.33 5.48
CA ILE A 28 12.35 -6.06 4.42
C ILE A 28 13.68 -6.68 4.82
N SER A 29 14.16 -7.66 4.05
CA SER A 29 15.37 -8.41 4.35
C SER A 29 16.30 -8.47 3.15
N GLY A 30 17.37 -7.68 3.19
CA GLY A 30 18.35 -7.59 2.10
C GLY A 30 17.71 -7.10 0.80
N ARG A 31 17.54 -8.02 -0.16
CA ARG A 31 16.89 -7.78 -1.47
C ARG A 31 15.49 -8.36 -1.57
N ARG A 32 14.88 -8.73 -0.44
CA ARG A 32 13.54 -9.29 -0.38
C ARG A 32 12.64 -8.37 0.41
N VAL A 33 11.41 -8.22 -0.06
CA VAL A 33 10.34 -7.49 0.62
C VAL A 33 9.20 -8.46 0.85
N THR A 34 8.65 -8.43 2.06
CA THR A 34 7.53 -9.26 2.47
C THR A 34 6.31 -8.37 2.65
N LEU A 35 5.21 -8.74 2.01
CA LEU A 35 3.94 -8.03 2.05
C LEU A 35 2.87 -8.94 2.61
N GLY A 36 2.14 -8.44 3.61
CA GLY A 36 0.91 -9.05 4.09
C GLY A 36 -0.28 -8.54 3.29
N PHE A 37 -1.09 -9.45 2.75
CA PHE A 37 -2.32 -9.19 2.02
C PHE A 37 -3.51 -9.54 2.92
N PRO A 38 -4.03 -8.59 3.73
CA PRO A 38 -5.12 -8.87 4.66
C PRO A 38 -6.40 -9.33 3.94
N ALA A 39 -6.59 -8.90 2.69
CA ALA A 39 -7.75 -9.32 1.90
C ALA A 39 -7.75 -10.82 1.54
N ALA A 40 -6.56 -11.42 1.43
CA ALA A 40 -6.38 -12.84 1.14
C ALA A 40 -5.92 -13.66 2.35
N ASP A 41 -5.75 -13.01 3.52
CA ASP A 41 -5.12 -13.56 4.73
C ASP A 41 -3.80 -14.30 4.43
N GLU A 42 -2.98 -13.74 3.51
CA GLU A 42 -1.76 -14.38 3.04
C GLU A 42 -0.57 -13.41 3.04
N GLU A 43 0.62 -13.95 3.27
CA GLU A 43 1.87 -13.21 3.19
C GLU A 43 2.70 -13.67 1.97
N ARG A 44 3.26 -12.72 1.23
CA ARG A 44 4.09 -12.99 0.05
C ARG A 44 5.40 -12.25 0.12
N THR A 45 6.47 -12.97 -0.15
CA THR A 45 7.82 -12.40 -0.28
C THR A 45 8.20 -12.27 -1.74
N TYR A 46 8.60 -11.06 -2.14
CA TYR A 46 9.07 -10.73 -3.49
C TYR A 46 10.55 -10.28 -3.46
N ALA A 47 11.23 -10.46 -4.58
CA ALA A 47 12.56 -9.89 -4.78
C ALA A 47 12.41 -8.44 -5.22
N ILE A 48 13.03 -7.49 -4.51
CA ILE A 48 12.92 -6.04 -4.71
C ILE A 48 13.20 -5.66 -6.17
N ASP A 49 14.23 -6.25 -6.80
CA ASP A 49 14.63 -5.94 -8.18
C ASP A 49 13.61 -6.33 -9.26
N ASN A 50 12.66 -7.24 -8.97
CA ASN A 50 11.71 -7.75 -9.96
C ASN A 50 10.32 -8.02 -9.35
N ALA A 51 9.95 -7.25 -8.33
CA ALA A 51 8.66 -7.38 -7.69
C ALA A 51 7.58 -6.81 -8.62
N PRO A 52 6.56 -7.59 -9.01
CA PRO A 52 5.45 -7.11 -9.83
C PRO A 52 4.45 -6.30 -8.97
N LEU A 53 4.98 -5.38 -8.17
CA LEU A 53 4.26 -4.57 -7.21
C LEU A 53 4.20 -3.14 -7.73
N SER A 54 3.04 -2.50 -7.57
CA SER A 54 2.88 -1.08 -7.87
C SER A 54 2.60 -0.33 -6.59
N ARG A 55 3.37 0.73 -6.33
CA ARG A 55 3.15 1.59 -5.17
C ARG A 55 1.86 2.35 -5.37
N ILE A 56 0.93 2.20 -4.44
CA ILE A 56 -0.33 2.93 -4.47
C ILE A 56 -0.13 4.23 -3.72
N VAL A 57 -0.25 5.34 -4.46
CA VAL A 57 -0.20 6.69 -3.91
C VAL A 57 -1.46 7.40 -4.36
N TYR A 58 -2.31 7.75 -3.40
CA TYR A 58 -3.49 8.55 -3.68
C TYR A 58 -3.17 10.04 -3.56
N GLN A 59 -3.88 10.84 -4.32
CA GLN A 59 -3.81 12.29 -4.31
C GLN A 59 -5.05 12.85 -3.63
N GLN A 60 -4.94 14.10 -3.16
CA GLN A 60 -6.11 14.85 -2.71
C GLN A 60 -7.17 14.90 -3.81
N GLY A 61 -8.41 14.54 -3.47
CA GLY A 61 -9.55 14.47 -4.37
C GLY A 61 -9.82 13.09 -4.99
N GLU A 62 -8.95 12.10 -4.76
CA GLU A 62 -9.22 10.71 -5.18
C GLU A 62 -10.14 9.98 -4.21
N GLU A 63 -10.93 9.03 -4.74
CA GLU A 63 -11.75 8.11 -3.96
C GLU A 63 -10.96 6.83 -3.68
N ILE A 64 -10.94 6.42 -2.41
CA ILE A 64 -10.31 5.19 -1.95
C ILE A 64 -11.39 4.25 -1.40
N GLU A 65 -11.24 2.97 -1.66
CA GLU A 65 -12.13 1.93 -1.13
C GLU A 65 -11.39 1.19 0.00
N THR A 66 -12.05 1.05 1.17
CA THR A 66 -11.54 0.24 2.27
C THR A 66 -11.86 -1.24 2.05
N PHE A 67 -11.23 -2.09 2.85
CA PHE A 67 -11.49 -3.52 2.83
C PHE A 67 -12.96 -3.86 3.14
N ASP A 68 -13.63 -3.04 3.95
CA ASP A 68 -15.05 -3.18 4.29
C ASP A 68 -16.01 -2.71 3.17
N GLY A 69 -15.46 -2.25 2.03
CA GLY A 69 -16.23 -1.77 0.88
C GLY A 69 -16.74 -0.33 1.05
N GLU A 70 -16.29 0.38 2.07
CA GLU A 70 -16.60 1.78 2.29
C GLU A 70 -15.71 2.65 1.41
N ARG A 71 -16.26 3.76 0.92
CA ARG A 71 -15.56 4.68 0.04
C ARG A 71 -15.31 5.98 0.75
N TYR A 72 -14.07 6.44 0.69
CA TYR A 72 -13.64 7.69 1.30
C TYR A 72 -12.98 8.57 0.24
N THR A 73 -13.22 9.88 0.31
CA THR A 73 -12.54 10.86 -0.54
C THR A 73 -11.34 11.42 0.20
N VAL A 74 -10.14 11.31 -0.39
CA VAL A 74 -8.90 11.84 0.19
C VAL A 74 -8.97 13.37 0.23
N ARG A 75 -8.97 13.93 1.44
CA ARG A 75 -8.96 15.37 1.71
C ARG A 75 -7.55 15.92 1.88
N ALA A 76 -6.62 15.14 2.42
CA ALA A 76 -5.22 15.53 2.54
C ALA A 76 -4.31 14.30 2.56
N VAL A 77 -3.06 14.50 2.18
CA VAL A 77 -2.01 13.48 2.23
C VAL A 77 -0.82 14.08 2.95
N GLU A 78 -0.36 13.42 4.01
CA GLU A 78 0.80 13.82 4.79
C GLU A 78 1.87 12.73 4.70
N GLU A 79 3.13 13.12 4.51
CA GLU A 79 4.26 12.18 4.55
C GLU A 79 4.91 12.23 5.94
N LEU A 80 4.87 11.11 6.66
CA LEU A 80 5.51 10.93 7.95
C LEU A 80 6.50 9.75 7.86
N ASP A 81 7.78 10.03 8.08
CA ASP A 81 8.86 9.01 8.14
C ASP A 81 8.88 8.04 6.93
N GLY A 82 8.54 8.53 5.73
CA GLY A 82 8.52 7.72 4.50
C GLY A 82 7.24 6.90 4.29
N VAL A 83 6.23 7.10 5.14
CA VAL A 83 4.88 6.55 5.02
C VAL A 83 3.90 7.68 4.69
N LEU A 84 2.91 7.40 3.85
CA LEU A 84 1.87 8.36 3.48
C LEU A 84 0.63 8.13 4.35
N VAL A 85 0.24 9.16 5.07
CA VAL A 85 -0.97 9.23 5.88
C VAL A 85 -2.04 9.95 5.07
N TYR A 86 -3.14 9.25 4.78
CA TYR A 86 -4.26 9.79 4.03
C TYR A 86 -5.37 10.22 4.99
N HIS A 87 -5.70 11.49 4.97
CA HIS A 87 -6.89 12.02 5.62
C HIS A 87 -8.03 11.93 4.62
N ALA A 88 -8.92 10.95 4.79
CA ALA A 88 -10.07 10.74 3.93
C ALA A 88 -11.36 10.79 4.74
N ASP A 89 -12.46 11.14 4.08
CA ASP A 89 -13.78 11.36 4.65
C ASP A 89 -14.82 10.70 3.72
N ASP A 90 -15.83 10.04 4.29
CA ASP A 90 -16.88 9.33 3.54
C ASP A 90 -17.89 10.29 2.88
N GLY A 91 -17.81 11.59 3.19
CA GLY A 91 -18.67 12.61 2.62
C GLY A 91 -20.03 12.72 3.29
N GLU A 92 -20.33 11.92 4.32
CA GLU A 92 -21.45 12.16 5.22
C GLU A 92 -21.09 13.27 6.22
N ASN A 93 -21.30 14.52 5.81
CA ASN A 93 -21.37 15.67 6.72
C ASN A 93 -22.79 16.20 6.84
#